data_AF-A0A969G8X9-F1
#
_entry.id   AF-A0A969G8X9-F1
#
_cell.length_a   1.000
_cell.length_b   1.000
_cell.length_c   1.000
_cell.angle_alpha   90.00
_cell.angle_beta   90.00
_cell.angle_gamma   90.00
#
_symmetry.space_group_name_H-M   'P 1'
#
loop_
_entity.id
_entity.type
_entity.pdbx_description
1 polymer ?
#
loop_
_entity_poly.entity_id
_entity_poly.type
_entity_poly.pdbx_seq_one_letter_code
_entity_poly.pdbx_strand_id
1 'polypeptide(L)'
;MTFFSVETEKGNLYFKKPDRNAFALALSYRSQSKTLEAGEVLVENCLVGGDESILDDEYLKIAVSLRIANIIELPEVVVKSCKSLG
;
A
#
# COMPACT_ATOMS: atom_id res chain seq x y z
N MET A 1 14.73 -6.11 -6.00
CA MET A 1 13.65 -5.13 -5.76
C MET A 1 12.36 -5.91 -5.61
N THR A 2 11.58 -5.68 -4.54
CA THR A 2 10.31 -6.40 -4.32
C THR A 2 9.17 -5.64 -4.98
N PHE A 3 8.35 -6.36 -5.74
CA PHE A 3 7.15 -5.83 -6.39
C PHE A 3 5.91 -6.59 -5.92
N PHE A 4 4.77 -5.90 -5.97
CA PHE A 4 3.45 -6.45 -5.70
C PHE A 4 2.62 -6.32 -6.98
N SER A 5 1.77 -7.29 -7.27
CA SER A 5 0.79 -7.19 -8.35
C SER A 5 -0.63 -7.13 -7.79
N VAL A 6 -1.48 -6.36 -8.46
CA VAL A 6 -2.94 -6.44 -8.29
C VAL A 6 -3.52 -6.87 -9.63
N GLU A 7 -4.21 -8.00 -9.62
CA GLU A 7 -4.84 -8.58 -10.80
C GLU A 7 -6.32 -8.21 -10.83
N THR A 8 -6.81 -7.87 -12.01
CA THR A 8 -8.21 -7.54 -12.29
C THR A 8 -8.68 -8.32 -13.52
N GLU A 9 -9.97 -8.27 -13.82
CA GLU A 9 -10.52 -8.85 -15.05
C GLU A 9 -9.99 -8.19 -16.34
N LYS A 10 -9.51 -6.93 -16.26
CA LYS A 10 -8.98 -6.18 -17.41
C LYS A 10 -7.46 -6.33 -17.57
N GLY A 11 -6.75 -6.80 -16.55
CA GLY A 11 -5.30 -6.94 -16.57
C GLY A 11 -4.65 -6.74 -15.20
N ASN A 12 -3.35 -6.49 -15.22
CA ASN A 12 -2.51 -6.43 -14.02
C ASN A 12 -1.88 -5.05 -13.84
N LEU A 13 -1.82 -4.59 -12.60
CA LEU A 13 -1.03 -3.43 -12.17
C LEU A 13 0.12 -3.90 -11.28
N TYR A 14 1.28 -3.27 -11.42
CA TYR A 14 2.48 -3.62 -10.67
C TYR A 14 2.91 -2.43 -9.81
N PHE A 15 3.26 -2.72 -8.55
CA PHE A 15 3.61 -1.72 -7.55
C PHE A 15 4.98 -2.03 -6.95
N LYS A 16 5.80 -1.00 -6.74
CA LYS A 16 7.00 -1.09 -5.91
C LYS A 16 6.62 -0.98 -4.43
N LYS A 17 7.55 -1.33 -3.54
CA LYS A 17 7.39 -1.03 -2.10
C LYS A 17 7.30 0.49 -1.88
N PRO A 18 6.39 0.98 -1.02
CA PRO A 18 6.34 2.40 -0.67
C PRO A 18 7.64 2.84 0.00
N ASP A 19 8.05 4.07 -0.27
CA ASP A 19 9.09 4.73 0.51
C ASP A 19 8.55 5.17 1.88
N ARG A 20 9.43 5.74 2.72
CA ARG A 20 9.07 6.18 4.07
C ARG A 20 7.90 7.18 4.08
N ASN A 21 7.84 8.09 3.10
CA ASN A 21 6.86 9.18 3.09
C ASN A 21 5.50 8.66 2.63
N ALA A 22 5.45 7.90 1.53
CA ALA A 22 4.24 7.25 1.07
C ALA A 22 3.68 6.29 2.13
N PHE A 23 4.55 5.52 2.78
CA PHE A 23 4.14 4.60 3.86
C PHE A 23 3.58 5.37 5.06
N ALA A 24 4.24 6.43 5.53
CA ALA A 24 3.77 7.22 6.66
C ALA A 24 2.42 7.88 6.40
N LEU A 25 2.22 8.41 5.19
CA LEU A 25 0.95 9.03 4.79
C LEU A 25 -0.18 8.00 4.72
N ALA A 26 0.05 6.87 4.02
CA ALA A 26 -0.92 5.80 3.93
C ALA A 26 -1.28 5.22 5.31
N LEU A 27 -0.30 5.09 6.21
CA LEU A 27 -0.51 4.66 7.60
C LEU A 27 -1.38 5.66 8.38
N SER A 28 -1.18 6.96 8.18
CA SER A 28 -2.01 8.00 8.81
C SER A 28 -3.47 7.89 8.39
N TYR A 29 -3.76 7.67 7.11
CA TYR A 29 -5.13 7.42 6.62
C TYR A 29 -5.70 6.13 7.19
N ARG A 30 -4.93 5.04 7.19
CA ARG A 30 -5.35 3.75 7.74
C ARG A 30 -5.71 3.84 9.23
N SER A 31 -4.95 4.60 10.04
CA SER A 31 -5.27 4.84 11.46
C SER A 31 -6.56 5.61 11.71
N GLN A 32 -7.05 6.33 10.70
CA GLN A 32 -8.33 7.06 10.71
C GLN A 32 -9.46 6.23 10.08
N SER A 33 -9.25 4.93 9.85
CA SER A 33 -10.17 4.05 9.12
C SER A 33 -10.46 4.46 7.67
N LYS A 34 -9.64 5.36 7.10
CA LYS A 34 -9.71 5.84 5.70
C LYS A 34 -8.93 4.90 4.78
N THR A 35 -9.46 3.69 4.62
CA THR A 35 -8.76 2.60 3.90
C THR A 35 -8.62 2.89 2.41
N LEU A 36 -9.65 3.50 1.80
CA LEU A 36 -9.62 3.83 0.39
C LEU A 36 -8.52 4.86 0.12
N GLU A 37 -8.50 5.94 0.89
CA GLU A 37 -7.51 7.02 0.76
C GLU A 37 -6.09 6.52 1.05
N ALA A 38 -5.93 5.61 2.00
CA ALA A 38 -4.65 4.93 2.23
C ALA A 38 -4.19 4.15 0.98
N GLY A 39 -5.12 3.47 0.32
CA GLY A 39 -4.90 2.76 -0.94
C GLY A 39 -4.56 3.69 -2.10
N GLU A 40 -5.28 4.80 -2.24
CA GLU A 40 -5.06 5.80 -3.30
C GLU A 40 -3.66 6.41 -3.20
N VAL A 41 -3.19 6.74 -1.99
CA VAL A 41 -1.81 7.17 -1.75
C VAL A 41 -0.82 6.14 -2.28
N LEU A 42 -1.06 4.85 -2.06
CA LEU A 42 -0.17 3.79 -2.57
C LEU A 42 -0.27 3.67 -4.10
N VAL A 43 -1.46 3.79 -4.69
CA VAL A 43 -1.60 3.78 -6.16
C VAL A 43 -0.78 4.92 -6.77
N GLU A 44 -0.90 6.13 -6.25
CA GLU A 44 -0.19 7.31 -6.77
C GLU A 44 1.33 7.22 -6.62
N ASN A 45 1.83 6.65 -5.52
CA ASN A 45 3.25 6.69 -5.18
C ASN A 45 4.01 5.40 -5.56
N CYS A 46 3.29 4.29 -5.69
CA CYS A 46 3.89 2.96 -5.81
C CYS A 46 3.65 2.29 -7.16
N LEU A 47 2.72 2.76 -7.99
CA LEU A 47 2.53 2.18 -9.32
C LEU A 47 3.82 2.32 -10.15
N VAL A 48 4.24 1.21 -10.78
CA VAL A 48 5.41 1.16 -11.68
C VAL A 48 5.05 0.77 -13.11
N GLY A 49 3.78 0.43 -13.36
CA GLY A 49 3.24 0.14 -14.69
C GLY A 49 2.22 -0.99 -14.67
N GLY A 50 1.85 -1.46 -15.86
CA GLY A 50 0.78 -2.42 -16.07
C GLY A 50 -0.24 -1.88 -17.07
N ASP A 51 -1.46 -2.42 -17.03
CA ASP A 51 -2.57 -1.86 -17.81
C ASP A 51 -3.22 -0.70 -17.05
N GLU A 52 -2.66 0.50 -17.23
CA GLU A 52 -3.13 1.70 -16.52
C GLU A 52 -4.56 2.11 -16.89
N SER A 53 -5.15 1.58 -17.98
CA SER A 53 -6.57 1.79 -18.30
C SER A 53 -7.53 1.26 -17.23
N ILE A 54 -7.04 0.37 -16.36
CA ILE A 54 -7.73 -0.06 -15.14
C ILE A 54 -8.08 1.13 -14.24
N LEU A 55 -7.25 2.17 -14.22
CA LEU A 55 -7.43 3.35 -13.37
C LEU A 55 -8.40 4.38 -13.96
N ASP A 56 -8.77 4.24 -15.24
CA ASP A 56 -9.80 5.07 -15.90
C ASP A 56 -11.23 4.62 -15.51
N ASP A 57 -11.37 3.39 -15.03
CA ASP A 57 -12.61 2.85 -14.48
C ASP A 57 -12.64 3.10 -12.96
N GLU A 58 -13.54 3.97 -12.52
CA GLU A 58 -13.63 4.38 -11.11
C GLU A 58 -13.85 3.18 -10.17
N TYR A 59 -14.65 2.19 -10.57
CA TYR A 59 -14.93 1.03 -9.75
C TYR A 59 -13.69 0.15 -9.61
N LEU A 60 -12.96 -0.08 -10.71
CA LEU A 60 -11.71 -0.83 -10.68
C LEU A 60 -10.61 -0.08 -9.92
N LYS A 61 -10.51 1.24 -10.08
CA LYS A 61 -9.58 2.07 -9.29
C LYS A 61 -9.84 1.93 -7.79
N ILE A 62 -11.10 2.02 -7.36
CA ILE A 62 -11.49 1.81 -5.96
C ILE A 62 -11.10 0.40 -5.50
N ALA A 63 -11.39 -0.63 -6.29
CA ALA A 63 -11.07 -2.01 -5.95
C ALA A 63 -9.56 -2.24 -5.79
N VAL A 64 -8.75 -1.69 -6.72
CA VAL A 64 -7.28 -1.74 -6.66
C VAL A 64 -6.77 -1.02 -5.42
N SER A 65 -7.26 0.19 -5.13
CA SER A 65 -6.87 0.97 -3.95
C SER A 65 -7.16 0.20 -2.65
N LEU A 66 -8.35 -0.38 -2.51
CA LEU A 66 -8.70 -1.20 -1.34
C LEU A 66 -7.79 -2.43 -1.20
N ARG A 67 -7.40 -3.05 -2.32
CA ARG A 67 -6.55 -4.24 -2.31
C ARG A 67 -5.11 -3.91 -1.92
N ILE A 68 -4.54 -2.85 -2.50
CA ILE A 68 -3.14 -2.45 -2.28
C ILE A 68 -2.91 -1.88 -0.87
N ALA A 69 -3.95 -1.31 -0.24
CA ALA A 69 -3.90 -0.81 1.14
C ALA A 69 -3.46 -1.88 2.17
N ASN A 70 -3.60 -3.17 1.85
CA ASN A 70 -3.15 -4.26 2.72
C ASN A 70 -1.62 -4.39 2.80
N ILE A 71 -0.85 -3.75 1.90
CA ILE A 71 0.63 -3.73 1.97
C ILE A 71 1.13 -2.94 3.20
N ILE A 72 0.27 -2.15 3.84
CA ILE A 72 0.61 -1.35 5.03
C ILE A 72 0.79 -2.23 6.29
N GLU A 73 0.54 -3.54 6.22
CA GLU A 73 0.77 -4.45 7.34
C GLU A 73 2.23 -4.42 7.81
N LEU A 74 2.44 -3.88 9.01
CA LEU A 74 3.73 -3.88 9.67
C LEU A 74 4.02 -5.29 10.20
N PRO A 75 5.25 -5.81 9.99
CA PRO A 75 5.64 -7.04 10.66
C PRO A 75 5.58 -6.83 12.18
N GLU A 76 5.23 -7.88 12.91
CA GLU A 76 5.24 -7.85 14.37
C GLU A 76 6.67 -7.59 14.87
N VAL A 77 6.85 -6.53 15.67
CA VAL A 77 8.12 -6.19 16.29
C VAL A 77 7.95 -6.16 17.80
N VAL A 78 8.71 -6.99 18.50
CA VAL A 78 8.66 -7.09 19.96
C VAL A 78 9.75 -6.21 20.58
N VAL A 79 9.33 -5.25 21.39
CA VAL A 79 10.26 -4.48 22.25
C VAL A 79 10.54 -5.30 23.50
N LYS A 80 11.81 -5.59 23.78
CA LYS A 80 12.26 -6.22 25.02
C LYS A 80 13.06 -5.21 25.85
N SER A 81 12.77 -5.09 27.14
CA SER A 81 13.59 -4.30 28.05
C SER A 81 14.86 -5.09 28.42
N CYS A 82 16.01 -4.41 28.34
CA CYS A 82 17.28 -4.94 28.84
C CYS A 82 17.66 -4.18 30.12
N LYS A 83 18.05 -4.89 31.18
CA LYS A 83 18.69 -4.25 32.34
C LYS A 83 20.08 -3.77 31.91
N SER A 84 20.45 -2.55 32.30
CA SER A 84 21.81 -2.04 32.11
C SER A 84 22.81 -3.04 32.72
N LEU A 85 23.82 -3.43 31.95
CA LEU A 85 24.99 -4.10 32.51
C LEU A 85 25.66 -3.07 33.42
N GLY A 86 25.42 -3.23 34.73
CA GLY A 86 26.18 -2.52 35.76
C GLY A 86 27.61 -3.03 35.82
#